data_AF-A0A382RJJ1-F1
#
_entry.id   AF-A0A382RJJ1-F1
#
_cell.length_a   1.000
_cell.length_b   1.000
_cell.length_c   1.000
_cell.angle_alpha   90.00
_cell.angle_beta   90.00
_cell.angle_gamma   90.00
#
_symmetry.space_group_name_H-M   'P 1'
#
loop_
_entity.id
_entity.type
_entity.pdbx_description
1 polymer ?
#
loop_
_entity_poly.entity_id
_entity_poly.type
_entity_poly.pdbx_seq_one_letter_code
_entity_poly.pdbx_strand_id
1 'polypeptide(L)'
;PGKNNKKTSLLADKIEKFESAIEKHYKMPTILFDETYSTTIARQELRDLRRDGILSKRIKRGQVDSMAAKIILEQWLKLETLG
;
A
#
# COMPACT_ATOMS: atom_id res chain seq x y z
N PRO A 1 -2.69 -18.38 9.10
CA PRO A 1 -1.91 -19.65 9.12
C PRO A 1 -0.55 -19.49 8.41
N GLY A 2 0.56 -19.74 9.13
CA GLY A 2 1.90 -19.82 8.53
C GLY A 2 3.00 -19.09 9.29
N LYS A 3 3.27 -19.48 10.54
CA LYS A 3 4.59 -19.25 11.15
C LYS A 3 5.60 -20.11 10.39
N ASN A 4 6.79 -19.56 10.10
CA ASN A 4 8.02 -20.21 9.61
C ASN A 4 8.31 -20.12 8.10
N ASN A 5 8.74 -18.94 7.63
CA ASN A 5 9.59 -18.85 6.44
C ASN A 5 10.69 -17.82 6.71
N LYS A 6 11.97 -18.23 6.69
CA LYS A 6 13.12 -17.33 6.91
C LYS A 6 13.09 -16.09 6.00
N LYS A 7 12.50 -16.21 4.79
CA LYS A 7 12.33 -15.10 3.86
C LYS A 7 11.35 -14.02 4.36
N THR A 8 10.27 -14.43 5.03
CA THR A 8 9.29 -13.51 5.63
C THR A 8 9.91 -12.75 6.80
N SER A 9 10.69 -13.44 7.63
CA SER A 9 11.45 -12.81 8.72
C SER A 9 12.47 -11.79 8.21
N LEU A 10 13.26 -12.13 7.18
CA LEU A 10 14.24 -11.22 6.59
C LEU A 10 13.61 -9.98 5.93
N LEU A 11 12.37 -10.11 5.44
CA LEU A 11 11.62 -8.97 4.90
C LEU A 11 11.08 -8.09 6.04
N ALA A 12 10.57 -8.69 7.11
CA ALA A 12 10.13 -7.96 8.31
C ALA A 12 11.28 -7.14 8.91
N ASP A 13 12.47 -7.73 9.09
CA ASP A 13 13.65 -7.02 9.61
C ASP A 13 14.05 -5.82 8.74
N LYS A 14 13.85 -5.91 7.42
CA LYS A 14 14.12 -4.80 6.50
C LYS A 14 13.06 -3.70 6.60
N ILE A 15 11.80 -4.07 6.80
CA ILE A 15 10.70 -3.13 6.99
C ILE A 15 10.93 -2.34 8.29
N GLU A 16 11.24 -3.00 9.40
CA GLU A 16 11.52 -2.34 10.69
C GLU A 16 12.73 -1.39 10.61
N LYS A 17 13.81 -1.80 9.93
CA LYS A 17 14.97 -0.93 9.73
C LYS A 17 14.63 0.30 8.89
N PHE A 18 13.79 0.12 7.88
CA PHE A 18 13.37 1.20 7.01
C PHE A 18 12.42 2.17 7.72
N GLU A 19 11.47 1.65 8.49
CA GLU A 19 10.59 2.40 9.38
C GLU A 19 11.42 3.28 10.33
N SER A 20 12.35 2.69 11.08
CA SER A 20 13.20 3.44 12.00
C SER A 20 14.04 4.52 11.30
N ALA A 21 14.48 4.28 10.07
CA ALA A 21 15.21 5.26 9.28
C ALA A 21 14.31 6.42 8.84
N ILE A 22 13.08 6.14 8.42
CA ILE A 22 12.08 7.15 8.04
C ILE A 22 11.72 8.02 9.23
N GLU A 23 11.38 7.42 10.38
CA GLU A 23 10.99 8.15 11.58
C GLU A 23 12.10 9.09 12.06
N LYS A 24 13.35 8.61 12.06
CA LYS A 24 14.51 9.44 12.43
C LYS A 24 14.75 10.58 11.46
N HIS A 25 14.54 10.35 10.16
CA HIS A 25 14.80 11.35 9.14
C HIS A 25 13.74 12.45 9.11
N TYR A 26 12.47 12.06 9.13
CA TYR A 26 11.33 12.99 8.99
C TYR A 26 10.74 13.44 10.34
N LYS A 27 11.15 12.85 11.46
CA LYS A 27 10.64 13.14 12.82
C LYS A 27 9.12 13.02 12.92
N MET A 28 8.56 12.07 12.19
CA MET A 28 7.12 11.78 12.16
C MET A 28 6.90 10.29 12.45
N PRO A 29 5.81 9.94 13.15
CA PRO A 29 5.47 8.54 13.40
C PRO A 29 5.19 7.84 12.08
N THR A 30 5.73 6.63 11.92
CA THR A 30 5.45 5.78 10.75
C THR A 30 4.38 4.76 11.10
N ILE A 31 3.50 4.46 10.15
CA ILE A 31 2.45 3.47 10.31
C ILE A 31 2.63 2.41 9.23
N LEU A 32 2.66 1.14 9.64
CA LEU A 32 2.76 0.02 8.72
C LEU A 32 1.37 -0.39 8.23
N PHE A 33 1.26 -0.67 6.93
CA PHE A 33 0.03 -1.06 6.27
C PHE A 33 0.26 -2.27 5.36
N ASP A 34 -0.71 -3.19 5.27
CA ASP A 34 -0.59 -4.40 4.44
C ASP A 34 -0.82 -4.10 2.95
N GLU A 35 0.24 -4.17 2.15
CA GLU A 35 0.25 -3.87 0.71
C GLU A 35 -0.52 -4.89 -0.15
N THR A 36 -0.70 -6.11 0.34
CA THR A 36 -1.30 -7.21 -0.45
C THR A 36 -2.75 -6.90 -0.80
N TYR A 37 -3.47 -6.31 0.15
CA TYR A 37 -4.85 -5.90 -0.01
C TYR A 37 -4.97 -4.66 -0.92
N SER A 38 -4.13 -3.64 -0.71
CA SER A 38 -4.18 -2.39 -1.46
C SER A 38 -3.86 -2.56 -2.95
N THR A 39 -2.89 -3.42 -3.30
CA THR A 39 -2.55 -3.71 -4.71
C THR A 39 -3.71 -4.38 -5.46
N THR A 40 -4.43 -5.27 -4.79
CA THR A 40 -5.55 -6.00 -5.39
C THR A 40 -6.71 -5.06 -5.66
N ILE A 41 -7.06 -4.20 -4.70
CA ILE A 41 -8.09 -3.17 -4.86
C ILE A 41 -7.69 -2.16 -5.93
N ALA A 42 -6.44 -1.67 -5.91
CA ALA A 42 -5.94 -0.72 -6.90
C ALA A 42 -6.10 -1.22 -8.34
N ARG A 43 -5.79 -2.51 -8.57
CA ARG A 43 -5.99 -3.14 -9.88
C ARG A 43 -7.46 -3.25 -10.25
N GLN A 44 -8.32 -3.56 -9.29
CA GLN A 44 -9.76 -3.67 -9.52
C GLN A 44 -10.35 -2.30 -9.90
N GLU A 45 -10.03 -1.27 -9.14
CA GLU A 45 -10.54 0.09 -9.38
C GLU A 45 -10.07 0.65 -10.72
N LEU A 46 -8.80 0.41 -11.10
CA LEU A 46 -8.31 0.78 -12.43
C LEU A 46 -8.98 0.00 -13.57
N ARG A 47 -9.40 -1.25 -13.33
CA ARG A 47 -10.17 -2.03 -14.32
C ARG A 47 -11.58 -1.47 -14.48
N ASP A 48 -12.22 -1.08 -13.38
CA ASP A 48 -13.56 -0.49 -13.39
C ASP A 48 -13.53 0.88 -14.11
N LEU A 49 -12.56 1.75 -13.79
CA LEU A 49 -12.35 3.02 -14.50
C LEU A 49 -12.11 2.84 -16.01
N ARG A 50 -11.48 1.74 -16.42
CA ARG A 50 -11.30 1.41 -17.84
C ARG A 50 -12.59 0.89 -18.48
N ARG A 51 -13.33 0.03 -17.77
CA ARG A 51 -14.63 -0.47 -18.22
C ARG A 51 -15.62 0.68 -18.45
N ASP A 52 -15.58 1.67 -17.56
CA ASP A 52 -16.48 2.81 -17.58
C ASP A 52 -16.02 3.91 -18.58
N GLY A 53 -14.97 3.65 -19.37
CA GLY A 53 -14.48 4.52 -20.43
C GLY A 53 -13.65 5.72 -19.97
N ILE A 54 -13.47 5.91 -18.65
CA ILE A 54 -12.69 7.00 -18.05
C ILE A 54 -11.20 6.83 -18.39
N LEU A 55 -10.70 5.59 -18.36
CA LEU A 55 -9.34 5.25 -18.82
C LEU A 55 -9.38 4.63 -20.21
N SER A 56 -8.92 5.37 -21.21
CA SER A 56 -8.84 4.87 -22.60
C SER A 56 -7.58 4.06 -22.89
N LYS A 57 -6.52 4.21 -22.11
CA LYS A 57 -5.20 3.60 -22.34
C LYS A 57 -4.97 2.37 -21.44
N ARG A 58 -4.01 1.52 -21.85
CA ARG A 58 -3.57 0.37 -21.06
C ARG A 58 -3.05 0.82 -19.70
N ILE A 59 -3.54 0.18 -18.64
CA ILE A 59 -3.09 0.40 -17.25
C ILE A 59 -1.60 0.05 -17.15
N LYS A 60 -0.79 1.01 -16.73
CA LYS A 60 0.65 0.84 -16.47
C LYS A 60 0.90 0.48 -15.01
N ARG A 61 2.03 -0.18 -14.74
CA ARG A 61 2.42 -0.56 -13.37
C ARG A 61 2.46 0.64 -12.42
N GLY A 62 3.07 1.75 -12.82
CA GLY A 62 3.12 2.95 -11.97
C GLY A 62 1.75 3.53 -11.59
N GLN A 63 0.71 3.31 -12.41
CA GLN A 63 -0.65 3.72 -12.04
C GLN A 63 -1.26 2.84 -10.95
N VAL A 64 -0.90 1.55 -10.94
CA VAL A 64 -1.27 0.63 -9.86
C VAL A 64 -0.61 1.06 -8.56
N ASP A 65 0.68 1.40 -8.61
CA ASP A 65 1.43 1.82 -7.42
C ASP A 65 0.86 3.13 -6.84
N SER A 66 0.56 4.13 -7.69
CA SER A 66 -0.11 5.38 -7.27
C SER A 66 -1.52 5.14 -6.71
N MET A 67 -2.30 4.26 -7.33
CA MET A 67 -3.65 3.94 -6.86
C MET A 67 -3.60 3.20 -5.52
N ALA A 68 -2.64 2.28 -5.34
CA ALA A 68 -2.42 1.60 -4.07
C ALA A 68 -2.06 2.59 -2.97
N ALA A 69 -1.16 3.55 -3.24
CA ALA A 69 -0.81 4.61 -2.28
C ALA A 69 -2.03 5.47 -1.89
N LYS A 70 -2.85 5.85 -2.87
CA LYS A 70 -4.12 6.57 -2.62
C LYS A 70 -5.04 5.77 -1.70
N ILE A 71 -5.26 4.49 -2.00
CA ILE A 71 -6.14 3.61 -1.20
C ILE A 71 -5.63 3.46 0.23
N ILE A 72 -4.31 3.29 0.43
CA ILE A 72 -3.70 3.21 1.76
C ILE A 72 -4.00 4.49 2.56
N LEU A 73 -3.83 5.67 1.93
CA LEU A 73 -4.12 6.95 2.59
C LEU A 73 -5.60 7.11 2.94
N GLU A 74 -6.50 6.76 2.01
CA GLU A 74 -7.95 6.82 2.26
C GLU A 74 -8.38 5.87 3.38
N GLN A 75 -7.81 4.68 3.45
CA GLN A 75 -8.06 3.71 4.52
C GLN A 75 -7.57 4.25 5.86
N TRP A 76 -6.38 4.84 5.90
CA TRP A 76 -5.85 5.47 7.11
C TRP A 76 -6.75 6.62 7.61
N LEU A 77 -7.13 7.55 6.74
CA LEU A 77 -8.02 8.66 7.11
C LEU A 77 -9.39 8.18 7.61
N LYS A 78 -9.95 7.12 7.02
CA LYS A 78 -11.19 6.52 7.50
C LYS A 78 -11.06 5.92 8.89
N LEU A 79 -9.91 5.31 9.21
CA LEU A 79 -9.65 4.78 10.54
C LEU A 79 -9.45 5.90 11.58
N GLU A 80 -8.79 6.99 11.20
CA GLU A 80 -8.59 8.15 12.09
C GLU A 80 -9.89 8.92 12.37
N THR A 81 -10.75 9.08 11.35
CA THR A 81 -12.02 9.83 11.48
C THR A 81 -13.14 9.06 12.18
N LEU A 82 -13.03 7.74 12.31
CA LEU A 82 -13.95 6.88 13.05
C LEU A 82 -13.44 6.53 14.46
N GLY A 83 -12.25 7.01 14.82
CA GLY A 83 -11.59 6.80 16.11
C GLY A 83 -11.89 7.88 17.15
#